data_AF-A0A1Y2TRX4-F1
#
_entry.id   AF-A0A1Y2TRX4-F1
#
_cell.length_a   1.000
_cell.length_b   1.000
_cell.length_c   1.000
_cell.angle_alpha   90.00
_cell.angle_beta   90.00
_cell.angle_gamma   90.00
#
_symmetry.space_group_name_H-M   'P 1'
#
loop_
_entity.id
_entity.type
_entity.pdbx_description
1 polymer ?
#
loop_
_entity_poly.entity_id
_entity_poly.type
_entity_poly.pdbx_seq_one_letter_code
_entity_poly.pdbx_strand_id
1 'polypeptide(L)'
;MAAEVEEAPAGGAEEIKPYKIHVSSKYLDLTKQKLEVTRLPHELSEPKSKDWWEPKSRIEPLIDFWLEQYQWRTQEDLLNTELPQFRTGVLIPSSEATVRIHFVHALSSHSHAIPLLLIPPFPFSNLSFGHLIKLFTDPDDASNNQPFHLVIPSLPGVGFSDALPNNTPVISSTAEILNTLMSRLSYPHYLVTNAGSGAASPAEIDFKLINYLATYYSSSCLGAHFISPPLAQPKLREAPVEWAKWSIASLLHAPILGYHSEDYSALERNGYVRPSKKTPAPTQFGINRLGLREPNTLAYALCDSPTGLLVFVLKMLRLLGHKKEFTPTETINLTQLAWLPGPESAMRFWAHCVQHPEIVEKKTTSKPRVGITVFLGDEPVTNGIGEGEAEAGIEADNWAEDEAKDCYTCPSWANAKYNSGLLAWERPELIAMGIRGVASSILRRDSRLRQSPAPTTAPLEQIVPASPPTKPAPALLVPPVVEERGQPHRQISDETAVGSSPSETVAGKTPSPGPKAPSPAHLAPPADKRTHPRREASDDTAV
;
A
#
# COMPACT_ATOMS: atom_id res chain seq x y z
N MET A 1 21.68 -38.67 1.87
CA MET A 1 22.62 -37.83 2.64
C MET A 1 21.82 -36.68 3.18
N ALA A 2 21.61 -36.67 4.50
CA ALA A 2 20.88 -35.63 5.21
C ALA A 2 21.78 -34.40 5.27
N ALA A 3 21.30 -33.26 4.75
CA ALA A 3 21.95 -31.98 4.97
C ALA A 3 21.59 -31.53 6.40
N GLU A 4 22.62 -31.37 7.22
CA GLU A 4 22.52 -30.73 8.53
C GLU A 4 21.93 -29.32 8.34
N VAL A 5 20.81 -29.08 9.01
CA VAL A 5 20.27 -27.74 9.20
C VAL A 5 21.13 -27.10 10.29
N GLU A 6 22.02 -26.21 9.88
CA GLU A 6 22.81 -25.39 10.80
C GLU A 6 21.86 -24.43 11.54
N GLU A 7 21.48 -24.80 12.75
CA GLU A 7 20.71 -23.95 13.67
C GLU A 7 21.59 -22.78 14.12
N ALA A 8 21.36 -21.59 13.56
CA ALA A 8 22.07 -20.38 13.97
C ALA A 8 21.76 -20.05 15.44
N PRO A 9 22.77 -19.65 16.25
CA PRO A 9 22.57 -19.40 17.67
C PRO A 9 21.60 -18.25 17.92
N ALA A 10 20.71 -18.43 18.90
CA ALA A 10 19.61 -17.53 19.26
C ALA A 10 20.03 -16.07 19.59
N GLY A 11 21.32 -15.80 19.80
CA GLY A 11 21.86 -14.44 20.00
C GLY A 11 22.11 -13.63 18.72
N GLY A 12 22.06 -14.25 17.53
CA GLY A 12 22.36 -13.57 16.26
C GLY A 12 21.14 -13.00 15.53
N ALA A 13 19.92 -13.22 16.03
CA ALA A 13 18.70 -12.75 15.39
C ALA A 13 18.45 -11.25 15.66
N GLU A 14 18.88 -10.74 16.80
CA GLU A 14 18.63 -9.35 17.22
C GLU A 14 19.59 -8.32 16.62
N GLU A 15 20.73 -8.77 16.09
CA GLU A 15 21.72 -7.94 15.44
C GLU A 15 21.16 -7.31 14.14
N ILE A 16 21.59 -6.08 13.85
CA ILE A 16 21.28 -5.41 12.59
C ILE A 16 22.27 -5.91 11.53
N LYS A 17 21.73 -6.53 10.48
CA LYS A 17 22.54 -7.12 9.41
C LYS A 17 22.21 -6.46 8.07
N PRO A 18 23.22 -6.14 7.23
CA PRO A 18 22.99 -5.75 5.84
C PRO A 18 22.15 -6.82 5.13
N TYR A 19 21.24 -6.38 4.27
CA TYR A 19 20.34 -7.25 3.54
C TYR A 19 20.45 -6.97 2.03
N LYS A 20 20.55 -8.02 1.24
CA LYS A 20 20.42 -7.96 -0.22
C LYS A 20 19.29 -8.87 -0.64
N ILE A 21 18.39 -8.32 -1.44
CA ILE A 21 17.28 -9.06 -2.03
C ILE A 21 17.87 -10.07 -3.01
N HIS A 22 17.46 -11.32 -2.90
CA HIS A 22 17.75 -12.32 -3.91
C HIS A 22 16.55 -13.26 -4.05
N VAL A 23 15.80 -13.07 -5.14
CA VAL A 23 14.68 -13.92 -5.49
C VAL A 23 15.19 -15.08 -6.32
N SER A 24 14.83 -16.30 -5.92
CA SER A 24 15.23 -17.51 -6.66
C SER A 24 14.59 -17.51 -8.05
N SER A 25 15.36 -17.89 -9.07
CA SER A 25 14.85 -18.00 -10.45
C SER A 25 13.61 -18.90 -10.54
N LYS A 26 13.50 -19.91 -9.67
CA LYS A 26 12.30 -20.76 -9.57
C LYS A 26 11.00 -19.96 -9.40
N TYR A 27 11.00 -18.92 -8.58
CA TYR A 27 9.80 -18.09 -8.37
C TYR A 27 9.53 -17.17 -9.56
N LEU A 28 10.58 -16.69 -10.23
CA LEU A 28 10.44 -15.89 -11.45
C LEU A 28 9.87 -16.72 -12.60
N ASP A 29 10.37 -17.94 -12.79
CA ASP A 29 9.87 -18.88 -13.79
C ASP A 29 8.41 -19.26 -13.52
N LEU A 30 8.06 -19.52 -12.24
CA LEU A 30 6.68 -19.78 -11.84
C LEU A 30 5.75 -18.59 -12.11
N THR A 31 6.24 -17.36 -11.90
CA THR A 31 5.48 -16.14 -12.21
C THR A 31 5.18 -16.07 -13.70
N LYS A 32 6.19 -16.31 -14.54
CA LYS A 32 6.05 -16.32 -16.00
C LYS A 32 5.03 -17.37 -16.46
N GLN A 33 5.15 -18.60 -15.96
CA GLN A 33 4.19 -19.67 -16.28
C GLN A 33 2.75 -19.31 -15.92
N LYS A 34 2.54 -18.69 -14.75
CA LYS A 34 1.20 -18.26 -14.31
C LYS A 34 0.63 -17.14 -15.18
N LEU A 35 1.47 -16.22 -15.66
CA LEU A 35 1.07 -15.19 -16.61
C LEU A 35 0.69 -15.82 -17.96
N GLU A 36 1.48 -16.76 -18.49
CA GLU A 36 1.23 -17.45 -19.78
C GLU A 36 -0.11 -18.19 -19.82
N VAL A 37 -0.53 -18.79 -18.70
CA VAL A 37 -1.80 -19.53 -18.61
C VAL A 37 -2.95 -18.70 -18.03
N THR A 38 -2.77 -17.38 -17.90
CA THR A 38 -3.80 -16.49 -17.35
C THR A 38 -5.07 -16.53 -18.20
N ARG A 39 -6.21 -16.68 -17.52
CA ARG A 39 -7.53 -16.57 -18.16
C ARG A 39 -8.16 -15.24 -17.78
N LEU A 40 -8.25 -14.32 -18.73
CA LEU A 40 -8.91 -13.03 -18.54
C LEU A 40 -10.44 -13.18 -18.57
N PRO A 41 -11.18 -12.34 -17.83
CA PRO A 41 -12.63 -12.32 -17.89
C PRO A 41 -13.13 -11.90 -19.29
N HIS A 42 -14.32 -12.37 -19.64
CA HIS A 42 -15.05 -11.87 -20.81
C HIS A 42 -15.74 -10.57 -20.41
N GLU A 43 -15.27 -9.45 -20.95
CA GLU A 43 -15.93 -8.15 -20.81
C GLU A 43 -16.85 -7.92 -22.03
N LEU A 44 -17.95 -7.21 -21.80
CA LEU A 44 -18.88 -6.82 -22.86
C LEU A 44 -18.35 -5.55 -23.55
N SER A 45 -18.84 -5.25 -24.75
CA SER A 45 -18.41 -4.07 -25.51
C SER A 45 -18.73 -2.74 -24.83
N GLU A 46 -19.71 -2.72 -23.92
CA GLU A 46 -20.07 -1.55 -23.11
C GLU A 46 -20.33 -1.97 -21.65
N PRO A 47 -19.90 -1.17 -20.66
CA PRO A 47 -20.14 -1.44 -19.26
C PRO A 47 -21.64 -1.38 -18.95
N LYS A 48 -22.13 -2.35 -18.17
CA LYS A 48 -23.54 -2.38 -17.74
C LYS A 48 -23.91 -1.24 -16.79
N SER A 49 -22.92 -0.65 -16.12
CA SER A 49 -23.08 0.49 -15.23
C SER A 49 -21.88 1.40 -15.35
N LYS A 50 -22.12 2.71 -15.32
CA LYS A 50 -21.05 3.72 -15.22
C LYS A 50 -20.24 3.59 -13.92
N ASP A 51 -20.82 2.98 -12.89
CA ASP A 51 -20.17 2.78 -11.58
C ASP A 51 -19.25 1.54 -11.54
N TRP A 52 -19.18 0.74 -12.61
CA TRP A 52 -18.39 -0.49 -12.63
C TRP A 52 -17.01 -0.23 -13.21
N TRP A 53 -15.99 -0.71 -12.50
CA TRP A 53 -14.63 -0.67 -13.02
C TRP A 53 -14.35 -1.89 -13.91
N GLU A 54 -14.01 -1.63 -15.17
CA GLU A 54 -13.66 -2.65 -16.18
C GLU A 54 -12.18 -2.48 -16.57
N PRO A 55 -11.25 -3.25 -15.97
CA PRO A 55 -9.82 -2.99 -16.09
C PRO A 55 -9.14 -3.73 -17.25
N LYS A 56 -9.82 -4.62 -18.00
CA LYS A 56 -9.13 -5.51 -18.95
C LYS A 56 -8.31 -4.76 -19.99
N SER A 57 -8.84 -3.68 -20.56
CA SER A 57 -8.14 -2.85 -21.56
C SER A 57 -6.81 -2.28 -21.05
N ARG A 58 -6.67 -2.12 -19.73
CA ARG A 58 -5.42 -1.71 -19.06
C ARG A 58 -4.55 -2.90 -18.66
N ILE A 59 -5.18 -3.99 -18.24
CA ILE A 59 -4.49 -5.19 -17.74
C ILE A 59 -3.81 -5.97 -18.85
N GLU A 60 -4.48 -6.14 -19.99
CA GLU A 60 -3.98 -6.97 -21.09
C GLU A 60 -2.63 -6.47 -21.62
N PRO A 61 -2.43 -5.17 -21.93
CA PRO A 61 -1.11 -4.65 -22.30
C PRO A 61 -0.04 -4.77 -21.20
N LEU A 62 -0.44 -4.72 -19.92
CA LEU A 62 0.48 -4.88 -18.80
C LEU A 62 0.95 -6.33 -18.65
N ILE A 63 0.07 -7.31 -18.91
CA ILE A 63 0.45 -8.73 -18.93
C ILE A 63 1.44 -8.98 -20.07
N ASP A 64 1.15 -8.48 -21.27
CA ASP A 64 2.05 -8.63 -22.42
C ASP A 64 3.43 -8.03 -22.12
N PHE A 65 3.45 -6.80 -21.60
CA PHE A 65 4.70 -6.16 -21.17
C PHE A 65 5.42 -6.96 -20.07
N TRP A 66 4.69 -7.51 -19.09
CA TRP A 66 5.29 -8.31 -18.01
C TRP A 66 5.92 -9.61 -18.55
N LEU A 67 5.26 -10.27 -19.51
CA LEU A 67 5.74 -11.51 -20.12
C LEU A 67 6.95 -11.30 -21.03
N GLU A 68 6.93 -10.23 -21.82
CA GLU A 68 7.84 -10.07 -22.96
C GLU A 68 9.02 -9.13 -22.67
N GLN A 69 8.82 -8.12 -21.83
CA GLN A 69 9.77 -6.99 -21.70
C GLN A 69 10.28 -6.80 -20.26
N TYR A 70 9.47 -7.10 -19.25
CA TYR A 70 9.84 -6.86 -17.85
C TYR A 70 10.88 -7.87 -17.34
N GLN A 71 11.94 -7.36 -16.69
CA GLN A 71 12.98 -8.20 -16.07
C GLN A 71 13.17 -7.84 -14.60
N TRP A 72 12.73 -8.74 -13.69
CA TRP A 72 12.88 -8.56 -12.25
C TRP A 72 14.34 -8.36 -11.82
N ARG A 73 15.29 -9.05 -12.46
CA ARG A 73 16.72 -8.97 -12.11
C ARG A 73 17.26 -7.54 -12.20
N THR A 74 16.84 -6.77 -13.22
CA THR A 74 17.22 -5.37 -13.36
C THR A 74 16.74 -4.53 -12.17
N GLN A 75 15.49 -4.75 -11.73
CA GLN A 75 14.94 -4.05 -10.57
C GLN A 75 15.61 -4.52 -9.26
N GLU A 76 15.88 -5.82 -9.11
CA GLU A 76 16.57 -6.38 -7.95
C GLU A 76 17.98 -5.77 -7.79
N ASP A 77 18.73 -5.67 -8.88
CA ASP A 77 20.06 -5.05 -8.89
C ASP A 77 19.99 -3.57 -8.55
N LEU A 78 19.01 -2.84 -9.10
CA LEU A 78 18.78 -1.42 -8.79
C LEU A 78 18.48 -1.24 -7.29
N LEU A 79 17.56 -2.01 -6.73
CA LEU A 79 17.19 -1.93 -5.30
C LEU A 79 18.39 -2.25 -4.40
N ASN A 80 19.18 -3.28 -4.74
CA ASN A 80 20.35 -3.68 -3.97
C ASN A 80 21.52 -2.70 -4.07
N THR A 81 21.60 -1.91 -5.14
CA THR A 81 22.67 -0.93 -5.36
C THR A 81 22.32 0.44 -4.77
N GLU A 82 21.09 0.90 -4.99
CA GLU A 82 20.66 2.25 -4.61
C GLU A 82 20.19 2.34 -3.14
N LEU A 83 19.70 1.25 -2.55
CA LEU A 83 19.07 1.30 -1.23
C LEU A 83 19.94 0.64 -0.14
N PRO A 84 20.24 1.35 0.95
CA PRO A 84 20.91 0.79 2.12
C PRO A 84 19.90 -0.06 2.93
N GLN A 85 19.85 -1.35 2.62
CA GLN A 85 18.88 -2.29 3.16
C GLN A 85 19.45 -3.11 4.32
N PHE A 86 18.64 -3.31 5.35
CA PHE A 86 19.02 -4.05 6.55
C PHE A 86 17.87 -4.93 7.06
N ARG A 87 18.22 -5.88 7.92
CA ARG A 87 17.27 -6.73 8.63
C ARG A 87 17.69 -6.91 10.09
N THR A 88 16.70 -6.98 10.98
CA THR A 88 16.91 -7.30 12.40
C THR A 88 15.69 -8.06 12.94
N GLY A 89 15.90 -8.99 13.87
CA GLY A 89 14.86 -9.75 14.56
C GLY A 89 14.45 -9.10 15.87
N VAL A 90 13.17 -8.79 16.05
CA VAL A 90 12.62 -8.25 17.30
C VAL A 90 11.80 -9.33 18.00
N LEU A 91 12.14 -9.64 19.25
CA LEU A 91 11.36 -10.53 20.09
C LEU A 91 10.04 -9.85 20.46
N ILE A 92 8.92 -10.54 20.27
CA ILE A 92 7.58 -10.05 20.61
C ILE A 92 7.16 -10.64 21.96
N PRO A 93 7.15 -9.85 23.05
CA PRO A 93 6.95 -10.40 24.40
C PRO A 93 5.63 -11.16 24.56
N SER A 94 4.56 -10.73 23.87
CA SER A 94 3.25 -11.37 23.97
C SER A 94 3.18 -12.78 23.37
N SER A 95 4.15 -13.17 22.53
CA SER A 95 4.14 -14.44 21.80
C SER A 95 5.45 -15.22 21.92
N GLU A 96 6.48 -14.63 22.52
CA GLU A 96 7.86 -15.14 22.60
C GLU A 96 8.49 -15.48 21.24
N ALA A 97 7.89 -15.03 20.14
CA ALA A 97 8.40 -15.23 18.80
C ALA A 97 9.26 -14.05 18.36
N THR A 98 10.31 -14.33 17.61
CA THR A 98 11.14 -13.30 16.96
C THR A 98 10.61 -13.00 15.57
N VAL A 99 10.27 -11.72 15.33
CA VAL A 99 9.82 -11.22 14.02
C VAL A 99 10.96 -10.47 13.35
N ARG A 100 11.42 -10.93 12.18
CA ARG A 100 12.48 -10.24 11.44
C ARG A 100 11.89 -9.16 10.55
N ILE A 101 12.32 -7.93 10.78
CA ILE A 101 11.88 -6.75 10.03
C ILE A 101 12.96 -6.32 9.06
N HIS A 102 12.57 -6.13 7.80
CA HIS A 102 13.37 -5.51 6.76
C HIS A 102 13.11 -4.00 6.75
N PHE A 103 14.17 -3.21 6.62
CA PHE A 103 14.09 -1.76 6.59
C PHE A 103 15.19 -1.15 5.72
N VAL A 104 14.92 0.04 5.19
CA VAL A 104 15.93 0.90 4.59
C VAL A 104 16.41 1.87 5.65
N HIS A 105 17.72 2.09 5.74
CA HIS A 105 18.32 3.06 6.63
C HIS A 105 19.35 3.90 5.90
N ALA A 106 18.94 5.11 5.51
CA ALA A 106 19.76 6.04 4.77
C ALA A 106 20.31 7.12 5.69
N LEU A 107 21.63 7.26 5.70
CA LEU A 107 22.33 8.25 6.51
C LEU A 107 22.53 9.54 5.71
N SER A 108 22.14 10.66 6.32
CA SER A 108 22.58 11.98 5.88
C SER A 108 24.08 12.16 6.12
N SER A 109 24.77 12.84 5.19
CA SER A 109 26.14 13.31 5.32
C SER A 109 26.26 14.59 6.18
N HIS A 110 25.15 15.30 6.40
CA HIS A 110 25.09 16.51 7.22
C HIS A 110 25.18 16.19 8.71
N SER A 111 26.06 16.87 9.44
CA SER A 111 26.36 16.61 10.86
C SER A 111 25.24 16.98 11.84
N HIS A 112 24.31 17.85 11.43
CA HIS A 112 23.14 18.25 12.22
C HIS A 112 21.87 17.48 11.84
N ALA A 113 21.99 16.39 11.07
CA ALA A 113 20.85 15.54 10.74
C ALA A 113 20.26 14.87 11.98
N ILE A 114 18.93 14.73 11.98
CA ILE A 114 18.19 14.13 13.10
C ILE A 114 17.47 12.85 12.66
N PRO A 115 17.20 11.89 13.55
CA PRO A 115 16.55 10.63 13.17
C PRO A 115 15.07 10.83 12.80
N LEU A 116 14.68 10.26 11.66
CA LEU A 116 13.31 10.25 11.16
C LEU A 116 12.87 8.83 10.79
N LEU A 117 11.79 8.39 11.42
CA LEU A 117 11.07 7.18 11.04
C LEU A 117 9.95 7.54 10.05
N LEU A 118 10.05 7.07 8.82
CA LEU A 118 9.02 7.26 7.79
C LEU A 118 8.22 5.96 7.62
N ILE A 119 6.96 5.97 8.04
CA ILE A 119 6.04 4.84 7.93
C ILE A 119 5.46 4.79 6.50
N PRO A 120 5.73 3.73 5.72
CA PRO A 120 5.07 3.54 4.43
C PRO A 120 3.55 3.46 4.58
N PRO A 121 2.78 4.13 3.72
CA PRO A 121 1.35 3.90 3.58
C PRO A 121 1.08 2.44 3.26
N PHE A 122 0.24 1.80 4.05
CA PHE A 122 -0.10 0.40 3.85
C PHE A 122 -0.91 0.22 2.55
N PRO A 123 -0.68 -0.83 1.73
CA PRO A 123 0.24 -1.96 1.91
C PRO A 123 1.58 -1.81 1.17
N PHE A 124 2.02 -0.59 0.82
CA PHE A 124 3.31 -0.42 0.16
C PHE A 124 4.47 -0.83 1.08
N SER A 125 5.53 -1.38 0.51
CA SER A 125 6.74 -1.72 1.25
C SER A 125 7.71 -0.55 1.32
N ASN A 126 8.69 -0.62 2.20
CA ASN A 126 9.80 0.34 2.28
C ASN A 126 10.51 0.58 0.93
N LEU A 127 10.63 -0.46 0.11
CA LEU A 127 11.32 -0.42 -1.18
C LEU A 127 10.61 0.49 -2.20
N SER A 128 9.30 0.71 -2.04
CA SER A 128 8.54 1.62 -2.89
C SER A 128 8.85 3.11 -2.66
N PHE A 129 9.60 3.45 -1.60
CA PHE A 129 9.88 4.83 -1.19
C PHE A 129 11.36 5.23 -1.29
N GLY A 130 12.17 4.44 -1.99
CA GLY A 130 13.59 4.73 -2.20
C GLY A 130 13.85 6.09 -2.87
N HIS A 131 12.96 6.51 -3.77
CA HIS A 131 13.03 7.81 -4.44
C HIS A 131 12.89 9.01 -3.50
N LEU A 132 12.37 8.81 -2.27
CA LEU A 132 12.26 9.87 -1.27
C LEU A 132 13.58 10.14 -0.52
N ILE A 133 14.54 9.19 -0.53
CA ILE A 133 15.71 9.22 0.36
C ILE A 133 16.44 10.56 0.28
N LYS A 134 16.85 10.96 -0.94
CA LYS A 134 17.64 12.17 -1.15
C LYS A 134 16.93 13.43 -0.63
N LEU A 135 15.62 13.52 -0.82
CA LEU A 135 14.83 14.67 -0.36
C LEU A 135 14.94 14.88 1.16
N PHE A 136 15.05 13.82 1.95
CA PHE A 136 15.16 13.91 3.41
C PHE A 136 16.61 13.93 3.90
N THR A 137 17.51 13.17 3.27
CA THR A 137 18.88 13.00 3.75
C THR A 137 19.84 14.07 3.25
N ASP A 138 19.61 14.62 2.06
CA ASP A 138 20.51 15.59 1.42
C ASP A 138 19.73 16.72 0.73
N PRO A 139 19.10 17.62 1.51
CA PRO A 139 18.40 18.77 0.96
C PRO A 139 19.38 19.78 0.35
N ASP A 140 18.99 20.41 -0.77
CA ASP A 140 19.83 21.38 -1.50
C ASP A 140 20.35 22.53 -0.62
N ASP A 141 19.54 22.95 0.36
CA ASP A 141 19.92 23.95 1.37
C ASP A 141 19.72 23.37 2.78
N ALA A 142 20.72 22.62 3.25
CA ALA A 142 20.72 22.04 4.59
C ALA A 142 20.78 23.07 5.74
N SER A 143 21.03 24.34 5.45
CA SER A 143 21.03 25.41 6.46
C SER A 143 19.61 25.85 6.84
N ASN A 144 18.70 25.87 5.87
CA ASN A 144 17.30 26.22 6.06
C ASN A 144 16.38 24.99 6.11
N ASN A 145 16.77 23.89 5.46
CA ASN A 145 16.04 22.65 5.46
C ASN A 145 16.72 21.63 6.37
N GLN A 146 16.04 21.24 7.44
CA GLN A 146 16.56 20.22 8.36
C GLN A 146 16.79 18.88 7.59
N PRO A 147 18.04 18.38 7.53
CA PRO A 147 18.34 17.04 7.02
C PRO A 147 18.00 15.97 8.05
N PHE A 148 17.79 14.74 7.58
CA PHE A 148 17.40 13.60 8.41
C PHE A 148 18.26 12.37 8.16
N HIS A 149 18.51 11.58 9.21
CA HIS A 149 18.80 10.16 9.03
C HIS A 149 17.47 9.44 8.86
N LEU A 150 17.24 8.84 7.69
CA LEU A 150 15.93 8.32 7.31
C LEU A 150 15.87 6.80 7.52
N VAL A 151 14.90 6.34 8.29
CA VAL A 151 14.58 4.93 8.49
C VAL A 151 13.20 4.63 7.91
N ILE A 152 13.13 3.70 6.97
CA ILE A 152 11.88 3.27 6.31
C ILE A 152 11.69 1.77 6.55
N PRO A 153 10.88 1.35 7.53
CA PRO A 153 10.61 -0.06 7.81
C PRO A 153 9.57 -0.62 6.83
N SER A 154 9.71 -1.89 6.45
CA SER A 154 8.58 -2.64 5.92
C SER A 154 7.75 -3.17 7.09
N LEU A 155 6.44 -2.90 7.09
CA LEU A 155 5.56 -3.37 8.16
C LEU A 155 5.53 -4.91 8.21
N PRO A 156 5.24 -5.52 9.37
CA PRO A 156 5.17 -6.98 9.47
C PRO A 156 4.23 -7.60 8.43
N GLY A 157 4.70 -8.63 7.74
CA GLY A 157 3.95 -9.31 6.67
C GLY A 157 3.85 -8.55 5.35
N VAL A 158 4.58 -7.44 5.20
CA VAL A 158 4.71 -6.67 3.95
C VAL A 158 6.16 -6.75 3.48
N GLY A 159 6.37 -6.88 2.17
CA GLY A 159 7.71 -6.94 1.59
C GLY A 159 8.52 -8.10 2.19
N PHE A 160 9.79 -7.85 2.53
CA PHE A 160 10.69 -8.88 3.07
C PHE A 160 10.69 -8.96 4.61
N SER A 161 9.69 -8.37 5.28
CA SER A 161 9.47 -8.51 6.72
C SER A 161 8.63 -9.75 7.03
N ASP A 162 8.95 -10.47 8.11
CA ASP A 162 8.16 -11.60 8.58
C ASP A 162 6.75 -11.13 9.02
N ALA A 163 5.78 -12.04 8.93
CA ALA A 163 4.44 -11.82 9.49
C ALA A 163 4.46 -11.81 11.02
N LEU A 164 3.49 -11.13 11.62
CA LEU A 164 3.25 -11.27 13.05
C LEU A 164 2.72 -12.68 13.37
N PRO A 165 3.08 -13.24 14.54
CA PRO A 165 2.48 -14.47 15.04
C PRO A 165 0.97 -14.34 15.24
N ASN A 166 0.25 -15.44 15.13
CA ASN A 166 -1.18 -15.49 15.38
C ASN A 166 -1.54 -14.93 16.77
N ASN A 167 -2.70 -14.27 16.87
CA ASN A 167 -3.23 -13.66 18.10
C ASN A 167 -2.38 -12.54 18.71
N THR A 168 -1.44 -11.97 17.95
CA THR A 168 -0.68 -10.79 18.37
C THR A 168 -1.47 -9.51 18.06
N PRO A 169 -1.62 -8.58 19.02
CA PRO A 169 -2.14 -7.23 18.75
C PRO A 169 -1.31 -6.52 17.66
N VAL A 170 -1.93 -6.14 16.57
CA VAL A 170 -1.21 -5.76 15.35
C VAL A 170 -0.59 -4.37 15.46
N ILE A 171 -1.34 -3.37 15.92
CA ILE A 171 -0.87 -1.97 15.97
C ILE A 171 0.14 -1.79 17.09
N SER A 172 -0.20 -2.21 18.31
CA SER A 172 0.68 -2.04 19.48
C SER A 172 1.98 -2.82 19.36
N SER A 173 1.96 -4.08 18.92
CA SER A 173 3.20 -4.84 18.71
C SER A 173 4.02 -4.30 17.54
N THR A 174 3.39 -3.83 16.45
CA THR A 174 4.14 -3.17 15.37
C THR A 174 4.80 -1.88 15.87
N ALA A 175 4.11 -1.06 16.66
CA ALA A 175 4.70 0.15 17.23
C ALA A 175 5.87 -0.17 18.18
N GLU A 176 5.78 -1.23 18.98
CA GLU A 176 6.87 -1.71 19.83
C GLU A 176 8.08 -2.15 19.02
N ILE A 177 7.86 -2.92 17.95
CA ILE A 177 8.89 -3.33 16.99
C ILE A 177 9.62 -2.11 16.43
N LEU A 178 8.86 -1.12 15.97
CA LEU A 178 9.42 0.09 15.34
C LEU A 178 10.19 0.96 16.35
N ASN A 179 9.70 1.11 17.57
CA ASN A 179 10.42 1.83 18.61
C ASN A 179 11.70 1.10 19.05
N THR A 180 11.66 -0.23 19.10
CA THR A 180 12.83 -1.08 19.38
C THR A 180 13.86 -0.96 18.26
N LEU A 181 13.43 -0.97 17.00
CA LEU A 181 14.29 -0.73 15.84
C LEU A 181 15.03 0.61 15.96
N MET A 182 14.32 1.70 16.23
CA MET A 182 14.94 3.03 16.39
C MET A 182 15.95 3.03 17.55
N SER A 183 15.61 2.39 18.67
CA SER A 183 16.52 2.28 19.83
C SER A 183 17.79 1.49 19.49
N ARG A 184 17.68 0.39 18.73
CA ARG A 184 18.82 -0.43 18.28
C ARG A 184 19.72 0.29 17.28
N LEU A 185 19.16 1.21 16.50
CA LEU A 185 19.91 2.11 15.62
C LEU A 185 20.61 3.25 16.37
N SER A 186 20.61 3.21 17.72
CA SER A 186 21.15 4.25 18.59
C SER A 186 20.41 5.59 18.43
N TYR A 187 19.12 5.55 18.09
CA TYR A 187 18.23 6.73 18.04
C TYR A 187 17.30 6.75 19.25
N PRO A 188 17.78 7.18 20.44
CA PRO A 188 16.95 7.25 21.65
C PRO A 188 15.81 8.25 21.50
N HIS A 189 15.97 9.23 20.61
CA HIS A 189 14.99 10.24 20.27
C HIS A 189 14.85 10.36 18.76
N TYR A 190 13.62 10.37 18.25
CA TYR A 190 13.34 10.47 16.83
C TYR A 190 12.03 11.20 16.55
N LEU A 191 11.85 11.60 15.30
CA LEU A 191 10.57 12.05 14.76
C LEU A 191 9.94 10.96 13.89
N VAL A 192 8.63 11.02 13.71
CA VAL A 192 7.90 10.08 12.86
C VAL A 192 6.98 10.80 11.87
N THR A 193 6.85 10.27 10.65
CA THR A 193 5.89 10.75 9.63
C THR A 193 5.36 9.57 8.81
N ASN A 194 4.19 9.71 8.18
CA ASN A 194 3.77 8.85 7.08
C ASN A 194 4.12 9.49 5.74
N ALA A 195 3.91 8.77 4.63
CA ALA A 195 4.16 9.24 3.27
C ALA A 195 2.89 9.35 2.39
N GLY A 196 1.71 9.29 3.00
CA GLY A 196 0.42 9.31 2.31
C GLY A 196 -0.71 9.69 3.26
N SER A 197 -1.92 9.82 2.72
CA SER A 197 -3.11 10.18 3.50
C SER A 197 -3.48 9.11 4.51
N GLY A 198 -3.46 9.45 5.80
CA GLY A 198 -3.85 8.54 6.88
C GLY A 198 -5.33 8.14 6.81
N ALA A 199 -6.18 8.98 6.23
CA ALA A 199 -7.59 8.67 6.05
C ALA A 199 -7.87 7.75 4.84
N ALA A 200 -7.06 7.85 3.78
CA ALA A 200 -7.18 6.96 2.61
C ALA A 200 -6.52 5.58 2.83
N SER A 201 -5.65 5.49 3.83
CA SER A 201 -4.95 4.27 4.23
C SER A 201 -5.92 3.16 4.65
N PRO A 202 -5.73 1.90 4.19
CA PRO A 202 -6.57 0.78 4.58
C PRO A 202 -6.62 0.63 6.10
N ALA A 203 -7.83 0.69 6.66
CA ALA A 203 -8.07 0.64 8.11
C ALA A 203 -7.26 1.66 8.93
N GLU A 204 -6.81 2.76 8.31
CA GLU A 204 -6.07 3.86 8.95
C GLU A 204 -4.77 3.36 9.63
N ILE A 205 -4.13 2.32 9.08
CA ILE A 205 -3.02 1.60 9.73
C ILE A 205 -1.85 2.52 10.05
N ASP A 206 -1.37 3.28 9.07
CA ASP A 206 -0.26 4.23 9.21
C ASP A 206 -0.57 5.34 10.24
N PHE A 207 -1.78 5.91 10.21
CA PHE A 207 -2.24 6.86 11.23
C PHE A 207 -2.20 6.24 12.63
N LYS A 208 -2.77 5.03 12.79
CA LYS A 208 -2.81 4.32 14.08
C LYS A 208 -1.41 4.03 14.61
N LEU A 209 -0.49 3.60 13.76
CA LEU A 209 0.90 3.34 14.14
C LEU A 209 1.61 4.61 14.61
N ILE A 210 1.51 5.70 13.85
CA ILE A 210 2.12 6.98 14.21
C ILE A 210 1.51 7.54 15.50
N ASN A 211 0.20 7.47 15.63
CA ASN A 211 -0.51 7.93 16.83
C ASN A 211 -0.13 7.11 18.06
N TYR A 212 0.04 5.79 17.91
CA TYR A 212 0.51 4.91 18.99
C TYR A 212 1.94 5.26 19.41
N LEU A 213 2.86 5.41 18.45
CA LEU A 213 4.25 5.82 18.71
C LEU A 213 4.32 7.16 19.45
N ALA A 214 3.62 8.17 18.94
CA ALA A 214 3.58 9.50 19.53
C ALA A 214 2.99 9.50 20.95
N THR A 215 1.97 8.66 21.20
CA THR A 215 1.24 8.65 22.47
C THR A 215 1.92 7.80 23.54
N TYR A 216 2.38 6.59 23.22
CA TYR A 216 2.93 5.65 24.19
C TYR A 216 4.44 5.71 24.32
N TYR A 217 5.15 6.06 23.24
CA TYR A 217 6.60 6.18 23.23
C TYR A 217 7.03 7.65 23.21
N SER A 218 6.26 8.55 23.83
CA SER A 218 6.52 10.01 23.84
C SER A 218 7.86 10.41 24.45
N SER A 219 8.52 9.52 25.19
CA SER A 219 9.89 9.71 25.68
C SER A 219 10.93 9.61 24.57
N SER A 220 10.68 8.78 23.56
CA SER A 220 11.56 8.48 22.44
C SER A 220 11.07 9.12 21.13
N CYS A 221 9.80 8.96 20.79
CA CYS A 221 9.13 9.67 19.71
C CYS A 221 8.77 11.10 20.17
N LEU A 222 9.65 12.07 19.86
CA LEU A 222 9.50 13.44 20.37
C LEU A 222 8.51 14.29 19.56
N GLY A 223 8.15 13.85 18.36
CA GLY A 223 7.14 14.48 17.54
C GLY A 223 6.70 13.62 16.38
N ALA A 224 5.47 13.85 15.94
CA ALA A 224 4.84 13.11 14.86
C ALA A 224 4.25 14.07 13.84
N HIS A 225 4.38 13.77 12.56
CA HIS A 225 3.70 14.46 11.47
C HIS A 225 2.67 13.52 10.84
N PHE A 226 1.44 14.00 10.72
CA PHE A 226 0.35 13.30 10.07
C PHE A 226 -0.03 14.01 8.77
N ILE A 227 -0.25 13.23 7.72
CA ILE A 227 -0.79 13.71 6.47
C ILE A 227 -2.24 13.25 6.40
N SER A 228 -3.17 14.21 6.31
CA SER A 228 -4.62 13.97 6.24
C SER A 228 -5.12 12.87 7.18
N PRO A 229 -4.88 12.98 8.51
CA PRO A 229 -5.40 12.02 9.47
C PRO A 229 -6.95 11.97 9.46
N PRO A 230 -7.55 10.80 9.76
CA PRO A 230 -9.01 10.60 9.80
C PRO A 230 -9.62 11.23 11.06
N LEU A 231 -9.55 12.56 11.15
CA LEU A 231 -10.03 13.30 12.32
C LEU A 231 -11.55 13.42 12.27
N ALA A 232 -12.20 12.88 13.31
CA ALA A 232 -13.64 12.94 13.49
C ALA A 232 -14.05 14.05 14.47
N GLN A 233 -15.32 14.43 14.42
CA GLN A 233 -15.92 15.34 15.40
C GLN A 233 -15.70 14.82 16.82
N PRO A 234 -15.29 15.68 17.78
CA PRO A 234 -15.13 15.28 19.17
C PRO A 234 -16.47 14.80 19.72
N LYS A 235 -16.45 13.68 20.45
CA LYS A 235 -17.65 13.15 21.13
C LYS A 235 -17.63 13.54 22.61
N LEU A 236 -18.80 13.86 23.15
CA LEU A 236 -18.99 14.18 24.57
C LEU A 236 -18.40 13.12 25.51
N ARG A 237 -18.49 11.83 25.15
CA ARG A 237 -17.98 10.73 25.97
C ARG A 237 -16.45 10.61 25.96
N GLU A 238 -15.80 11.04 24.89
CA GLU A 238 -14.36 10.85 24.66
C GLU A 238 -13.57 12.11 25.03
N ALA A 239 -14.09 13.28 24.68
CA ALA A 239 -13.46 14.57 24.93
C ALA A 239 -14.52 15.65 25.24
N PRO A 240 -15.08 15.68 26.47
CA PRO A 240 -16.17 16.60 26.83
C PRO A 240 -15.86 18.07 26.56
N VAL A 241 -14.62 18.49 26.84
CA VAL A 241 -14.17 19.88 26.68
C VAL A 241 -14.07 20.25 25.20
N GLU A 242 -13.45 19.40 24.38
CA GLU A 242 -13.34 19.66 22.93
C GLU A 242 -14.71 19.57 22.25
N TRP A 243 -15.58 18.65 22.71
CA TRP A 243 -16.97 18.60 22.27
C TRP A 243 -17.73 19.89 22.60
N ALA A 244 -17.54 20.47 23.80
CA ALA A 244 -18.17 21.73 24.17
C ALA A 244 -17.67 22.89 23.31
N LYS A 245 -16.34 22.99 23.10
CA LYS A 245 -15.75 24.00 22.21
C LYS A 245 -16.30 23.87 20.80
N TRP A 246 -16.29 22.66 20.25
CA TRP A 246 -16.86 22.36 18.95
C TRP A 246 -18.34 22.74 18.87
N SER A 247 -19.14 22.40 19.88
CA SER A 247 -20.58 22.69 19.88
C SER A 247 -20.86 24.19 19.85
N ILE A 248 -20.07 24.99 20.56
CA ILE A 248 -20.18 26.47 20.54
C ILE A 248 -19.73 27.01 19.18
N ALA A 249 -18.55 26.57 18.71
CA ALA A 249 -17.96 27.02 17.47
C ALA A 249 -18.86 26.72 16.26
N SER A 250 -19.40 25.49 16.19
CA SER A 250 -20.34 25.02 15.19
C SER A 250 -21.70 25.72 15.28
N LEU A 251 -22.26 25.97 16.48
CA LEU A 251 -23.53 26.70 16.62
C LEU A 251 -23.42 28.13 16.06
N LEU A 252 -22.28 28.79 16.30
CA LEU A 252 -22.05 30.18 15.90
C LEU A 252 -21.49 30.32 14.48
N HIS A 253 -21.05 29.23 13.84
CA HIS A 253 -20.31 29.25 12.56
C HIS A 253 -19.16 30.29 12.55
N ALA A 254 -18.54 30.52 13.71
CA ALA A 254 -17.57 31.57 13.91
C ALA A 254 -16.15 30.99 14.05
N PRO A 255 -15.10 31.68 13.59
CA PRO A 255 -13.72 31.21 13.74
C PRO A 255 -13.22 31.44 15.18
N ILE A 256 -13.68 30.60 16.10
CA ILE A 256 -13.41 30.72 17.54
C ILE A 256 -12.93 29.38 18.12
N LEU A 257 -12.26 29.44 19.27
CA LEU A 257 -11.83 28.24 20.03
C LEU A 257 -10.90 27.28 19.26
N GLY A 258 -10.22 27.79 18.24
CA GLY A 258 -9.29 27.02 17.40
C GLY A 258 -9.93 26.40 16.16
N TYR A 259 -11.22 26.67 15.90
CA TYR A 259 -11.92 26.27 14.67
C TYR A 259 -11.98 27.44 13.69
N HIS A 260 -11.96 27.13 12.40
CA HIS A 260 -12.07 28.07 11.29
C HIS A 260 -13.31 27.78 10.43
N SER A 261 -13.69 28.74 9.58
CA SER A 261 -14.84 28.59 8.67
C SER A 261 -14.71 27.36 7.76
N GLU A 262 -13.48 27.09 7.30
CA GLU A 262 -13.15 25.96 6.44
C GLU A 262 -13.37 24.62 7.14
N ASP A 263 -13.23 24.56 8.47
CA ASP A 263 -13.46 23.35 9.26
C ASP A 263 -14.92 22.91 9.20
N TYR A 264 -15.85 23.88 9.23
CA TYR A 264 -17.28 23.60 9.13
C TYR A 264 -17.66 23.15 7.73
N SER A 265 -17.27 23.91 6.71
CA SER A 265 -17.58 23.58 5.32
C SER A 265 -17.00 22.22 4.92
N ALA A 266 -15.83 21.86 5.42
CA ALA A 266 -15.23 20.59 5.09
C ALA A 266 -15.85 19.41 5.88
N LEU A 267 -16.32 19.61 7.12
CA LEU A 267 -17.17 18.61 7.83
C LEU A 267 -18.55 18.46 7.20
N GLU A 268 -19.14 19.53 6.69
CA GLU A 268 -20.40 19.52 5.96
C GLU A 268 -20.27 18.87 4.57
N ARG A 269 -19.16 19.09 3.86
CA ARG A 269 -18.82 18.38 2.62
C ARG A 269 -18.60 16.89 2.84
N ASN A 270 -17.92 16.51 3.93
CA ASN A 270 -17.86 15.12 4.42
C ASN A 270 -19.21 14.60 4.96
N GLY A 271 -20.18 15.51 5.09
CA GLY A 271 -21.60 15.35 5.33
C GLY A 271 -22.03 14.08 6.04
N TYR A 272 -22.44 14.21 7.30
CA TYR A 272 -23.67 13.61 7.82
C TYR A 272 -24.07 12.25 7.25
N VAL A 273 -23.13 11.30 7.14
CA VAL A 273 -23.48 9.89 7.04
C VAL A 273 -23.90 9.49 8.44
N ARG A 274 -25.14 9.86 8.82
CA ARG A 274 -25.94 8.92 9.59
C ARG A 274 -25.78 7.62 8.82
N PRO A 275 -25.20 6.56 9.40
CA PRO A 275 -25.11 5.29 8.70
C PRO A 275 -26.53 4.95 8.30
N SER A 276 -26.86 5.15 7.02
CA SER A 276 -28.10 4.70 6.47
C SER A 276 -28.07 3.21 6.72
N LYS A 277 -29.02 2.72 7.53
CA LYS A 277 -29.18 1.27 7.76
C LYS A 277 -29.44 0.50 6.46
N LYS A 278 -29.47 1.16 5.29
CA LYS A 278 -29.93 0.62 4.01
C LYS A 278 -28.98 0.82 2.82
N THR A 279 -27.82 1.46 2.98
CA THR A 279 -26.82 1.55 1.91
C THR A 279 -25.45 1.14 2.44
N PRO A 280 -24.95 -0.07 2.11
CA PRO A 280 -23.56 -0.41 2.43
C PRO A 280 -22.67 0.57 1.68
N ALA A 281 -21.86 1.33 2.42
CA ALA A 281 -20.81 2.14 1.82
C ALA A 281 -19.97 1.21 0.91
N PRO A 282 -19.66 1.62 -0.33
CA PRO A 282 -18.81 0.83 -1.21
C PRO A 282 -17.53 0.56 -0.43
N THR A 283 -17.32 -0.72 -0.15
CA THR A 283 -16.25 -1.19 0.69
C THR A 283 -14.94 -0.90 -0.01
N GLN A 284 -14.03 -0.23 0.69
CA GLN A 284 -12.70 0.13 0.20
C GLN A 284 -12.08 -1.10 -0.49
N PHE A 285 -11.69 -0.94 -1.77
CA PHE A 285 -11.09 -1.99 -2.61
C PHE A 285 -12.02 -3.13 -3.04
N GLY A 286 -13.34 -3.01 -2.85
CA GLY A 286 -14.33 -4.04 -3.20
C GLY A 286 -14.29 -5.28 -2.33
N ILE A 287 -13.56 -5.23 -1.21
CA ILE A 287 -13.57 -6.28 -0.20
C ILE A 287 -14.55 -5.85 0.87
N ASN A 288 -15.71 -6.48 0.89
CA ASN A 288 -16.71 -6.16 1.89
C ASN A 288 -16.25 -6.58 3.30
N ARG A 289 -17.00 -6.15 4.33
CA ARG A 289 -16.74 -6.57 5.72
C ARG A 289 -16.67 -8.09 5.88
N LEU A 290 -17.34 -8.86 5.00
CA LEU A 290 -17.29 -10.32 5.02
C LEU A 290 -15.96 -10.85 4.46
N GLY A 291 -15.46 -10.30 3.35
CA GLY A 291 -14.15 -10.65 2.81
C GLY A 291 -13.01 -10.32 3.79
N LEU A 292 -13.14 -9.24 4.55
CA LEU A 292 -12.22 -8.92 5.63
C LEU A 292 -12.38 -9.84 6.86
N ARG A 293 -13.52 -10.54 7.03
CA ARG A 293 -13.67 -11.59 8.05
C ARG A 293 -12.99 -12.89 7.67
N GLU A 294 -12.85 -13.14 6.39
CA GLU A 294 -12.24 -14.35 5.83
C GLU A 294 -11.04 -13.99 4.93
N PRO A 295 -10.00 -13.32 5.45
CA PRO A 295 -8.90 -12.81 4.64
C PRO A 295 -8.16 -13.92 3.88
N ASN A 296 -8.16 -15.15 4.44
CA ASN A 296 -7.54 -16.31 3.79
C ASN A 296 -8.23 -16.66 2.46
N THR A 297 -9.56 -16.54 2.37
CA THR A 297 -10.30 -16.90 1.15
C THR A 297 -9.81 -16.10 -0.05
N LEU A 298 -9.65 -14.79 0.11
CA LEU A 298 -9.10 -13.93 -0.93
C LEU A 298 -7.60 -14.16 -1.13
N ALA A 299 -6.85 -14.43 -0.06
CA ALA A 299 -5.42 -14.69 -0.16
C ALA A 299 -5.09 -15.86 -1.09
N TYR A 300 -5.85 -16.97 -1.05
CA TYR A 300 -5.63 -18.08 -2.00
C TYR A 300 -5.70 -17.62 -3.46
N ALA A 301 -6.63 -16.72 -3.80
CA ALA A 301 -6.73 -16.19 -5.16
C ALA A 301 -5.57 -15.25 -5.51
N LEU A 302 -5.18 -14.35 -4.59
CA LEU A 302 -4.10 -13.39 -4.81
C LEU A 302 -2.70 -14.00 -4.79
N CYS A 303 -2.49 -15.09 -4.06
CA CYS A 303 -1.23 -15.85 -4.05
C CYS A 303 -1.12 -16.78 -5.26
N ASP A 304 -2.23 -17.15 -5.90
CA ASP A 304 -2.21 -18.02 -7.08
C ASP A 304 -2.07 -17.22 -8.39
N SER A 305 -2.69 -16.05 -8.49
CA SER A 305 -2.72 -15.29 -9.74
C SER A 305 -1.90 -13.99 -9.65
N PRO A 306 -0.73 -13.87 -10.31
CA PRO A 306 -0.01 -12.60 -10.40
C PRO A 306 -0.84 -11.53 -11.12
N THR A 307 -1.64 -11.93 -12.12
CA THR A 307 -2.63 -11.07 -12.77
C THR A 307 -3.71 -10.60 -11.80
N GLY A 308 -4.25 -11.49 -10.96
CA GLY A 308 -5.23 -11.13 -9.95
C GLY A 308 -4.67 -10.11 -8.94
N LEU A 309 -3.43 -10.28 -8.52
CA LEU A 309 -2.75 -9.33 -7.66
C LEU A 309 -2.46 -7.99 -8.38
N LEU A 310 -2.08 -8.01 -9.66
CA LEU A 310 -1.91 -6.80 -10.47
C LEU A 310 -3.20 -5.97 -10.55
N VAL A 311 -4.34 -6.62 -10.82
CA VAL A 311 -5.66 -5.96 -10.82
C VAL A 311 -5.94 -5.35 -9.45
N PHE A 312 -5.62 -6.07 -8.38
CA PHE A 312 -5.81 -5.58 -7.02
C PHE A 312 -4.94 -4.33 -6.74
N VAL A 313 -3.67 -4.32 -7.16
CA VAL A 313 -2.77 -3.17 -7.03
C VAL A 313 -3.26 -1.98 -7.84
N LEU A 314 -3.70 -2.16 -9.09
CA LEU A 314 -4.27 -1.07 -9.89
C LEU A 314 -5.53 -0.48 -9.24
N LYS A 315 -6.37 -1.35 -8.65
CA LYS A 315 -7.53 -0.89 -7.89
C LYS A 315 -7.13 -0.06 -6.68
N MET A 316 -6.07 -0.48 -5.99
CA MET A 316 -5.51 0.25 -4.87
C MET A 316 -5.07 1.65 -5.30
N LEU A 317 -4.29 1.74 -6.38
CA LEU A 317 -3.82 3.02 -6.94
C LEU A 317 -5.00 3.92 -7.37
N ARG A 318 -6.02 3.34 -8.03
CA ARG A 318 -7.24 4.05 -8.42
C ARG A 318 -7.95 4.67 -7.22
N LEU A 319 -8.16 3.90 -6.15
CA LEU A 319 -8.86 4.36 -4.95
C LEU A 319 -8.06 5.34 -4.09
N LEU A 320 -6.73 5.34 -4.22
CA LEU A 320 -5.88 6.36 -3.63
C LEU A 320 -5.89 7.68 -4.45
N GLY A 321 -6.68 7.75 -5.54
CA GLY A 321 -6.92 8.99 -6.28
C GLY A 321 -5.68 9.53 -6.98
N HIS A 322 -4.78 8.65 -7.43
CA HIS A 322 -3.55 9.07 -8.11
C HIS A 322 -3.87 9.88 -9.38
N LYS A 323 -3.22 11.03 -9.52
CA LYS A 323 -3.16 11.82 -10.77
C LYS A 323 -1.93 11.46 -11.59
N LYS A 324 -0.91 10.86 -10.97
CA LYS A 324 0.29 10.36 -11.68
C LYS A 324 -0.08 9.15 -12.53
N GLU A 325 0.26 9.18 -13.82
CA GLU A 325 0.28 7.95 -14.63
C GLU A 325 1.53 7.13 -14.30
N PHE A 326 1.32 5.88 -13.83
CA PHE A 326 2.43 4.94 -13.64
C PHE A 326 2.78 4.27 -14.96
N THR A 327 4.08 4.18 -15.23
CA THR A 327 4.57 3.37 -16.36
C THR A 327 4.28 1.89 -16.14
N PRO A 328 4.27 1.06 -17.20
CA PRO A 328 4.17 -0.40 -17.06
C PRO A 328 5.20 -0.98 -16.10
N THR A 329 6.45 -0.52 -16.19
CA THR A 329 7.55 -0.94 -15.30
C THR A 329 7.28 -0.59 -13.84
N GLU A 330 6.85 0.64 -13.53
CA GLU A 330 6.55 1.02 -12.15
C GLU A 330 5.36 0.23 -11.57
N THR A 331 4.31 0.02 -12.37
CA THR A 331 3.13 -0.74 -11.96
C THR A 331 3.49 -2.20 -11.65
N ILE A 332 4.28 -2.83 -12.50
CA ILE A 332 4.74 -4.21 -12.29
C ILE A 332 5.74 -4.28 -11.13
N ASN A 333 6.61 -3.28 -10.96
CA ASN A 333 7.51 -3.20 -9.81
C ASN A 333 6.72 -3.18 -8.49
N LEU A 334 5.69 -2.34 -8.37
CA LEU A 334 4.81 -2.29 -7.20
C LEU A 334 4.13 -3.65 -6.96
N THR A 335 3.67 -4.30 -8.04
CA THR A 335 3.03 -5.60 -7.97
C THR A 335 4.01 -6.69 -7.53
N GLN A 336 5.22 -6.73 -8.09
CA GLN A 336 6.27 -7.70 -7.77
C GLN A 336 6.71 -7.62 -6.31
N LEU A 337 6.77 -6.41 -5.75
CA LEU A 337 7.10 -6.18 -4.35
C LEU A 337 6.07 -6.76 -3.37
N ALA A 338 4.84 -7.01 -3.82
CA ALA A 338 3.82 -7.73 -3.07
C ALA A 338 3.72 -9.22 -3.46
N TRP A 339 3.92 -9.54 -4.74
CA TRP A 339 3.80 -10.88 -5.31
C TRP A 339 4.90 -11.82 -4.79
N LEU A 340 6.16 -11.42 -4.89
CA LEU A 340 7.30 -12.31 -4.61
C LEU A 340 7.39 -12.71 -3.13
N PRO A 341 7.11 -11.82 -2.15
CA PRO A 341 7.05 -12.22 -0.75
C PRO A 341 5.72 -12.87 -0.34
N GLY A 342 4.64 -12.65 -1.11
CA GLY A 342 3.29 -13.15 -0.83
C GLY A 342 2.38 -12.10 -0.16
N PRO A 343 1.14 -11.87 -0.67
CA PRO A 343 0.22 -10.86 -0.14
C PRO A 343 -0.58 -11.31 1.09
N GLU A 344 -0.59 -12.60 1.43
CA GLU A 344 -1.50 -13.19 2.42
C GLU A 344 -1.32 -12.61 3.82
N SER A 345 -0.08 -12.27 4.19
CA SER A 345 0.23 -11.75 5.51
C SER A 345 -0.26 -10.31 5.67
N ALA A 346 -0.07 -9.47 4.64
CA ALA A 346 -0.65 -8.14 4.57
C ALA A 346 -2.20 -8.19 4.63
N MET A 347 -2.83 -9.14 3.94
CA MET A 347 -4.29 -9.30 4.01
C MET A 347 -4.80 -9.64 5.42
N ARG A 348 -4.10 -10.52 6.14
CA ARG A 348 -4.44 -10.83 7.55
C ARG A 348 -4.19 -9.64 8.47
N PHE A 349 -3.10 -8.90 8.26
CA PHE A 349 -2.79 -7.67 8.99
C PHE A 349 -3.95 -6.67 8.85
N TRP A 350 -4.37 -6.41 7.62
CA TRP A 350 -5.46 -5.48 7.33
C TRP A 350 -6.79 -5.93 7.94
N ALA A 351 -7.15 -7.20 7.74
CA ALA A 351 -8.35 -7.79 8.33
C ALA A 351 -8.37 -7.67 9.85
N HIS A 352 -7.24 -7.94 10.52
CA HIS A 352 -7.14 -7.81 11.96
C HIS A 352 -7.37 -6.37 12.42
N CYS A 353 -6.75 -5.38 11.78
CA CYS A 353 -6.95 -3.96 12.10
C CYS A 353 -8.39 -3.47 11.95
N VAL A 354 -9.17 -4.08 11.04
CA VAL A 354 -10.59 -3.77 10.85
C VAL A 354 -11.46 -4.43 11.92
N GLN A 355 -11.16 -5.68 12.28
CA GLN A 355 -12.00 -6.47 13.21
C GLN A 355 -11.72 -6.18 14.68
N HIS A 356 -10.46 -5.90 15.02
CA HIS A 356 -9.98 -5.71 16.38
C HIS A 356 -9.38 -4.31 16.51
N PRO A 357 -10.20 -3.25 16.51
CA PRO A 357 -9.71 -1.90 16.68
C PRO A 357 -9.05 -1.77 18.07
N GLU A 358 -7.73 -1.58 18.06
CA GLU A 358 -6.96 -1.32 19.26
C GLU A 358 -7.21 0.13 19.73
N ILE A 359 -7.79 0.27 20.91
CA ILE A 359 -8.01 1.57 21.52
C ILE A 359 -6.71 2.01 22.19
N VAL A 360 -6.21 3.17 21.79
CA VAL A 360 -5.08 3.85 22.46
C VAL A 360 -5.59 4.39 23.80
N GLU A 361 -5.50 3.58 24.86
CA GLU A 361 -5.71 4.02 26.24
C GLU A 361 -4.67 5.06 26.66
N LYS A 362 -5.15 6.20 27.18
CA LYS A 362 -4.31 7.35 27.52
C LYS A 362 -3.46 7.07 28.78
N LYS A 363 -2.27 6.50 28.60
CA LYS A 363 -1.32 6.25 29.69
C LYS A 363 -0.40 7.45 30.01
N THR A 364 -0.22 8.39 29.10
CA THR A 364 0.83 9.42 29.23
C THR A 364 0.37 10.75 29.80
N THR A 365 1.26 11.39 30.56
CA THR A 365 1.08 12.72 31.17
C THR A 365 1.47 13.86 30.23
N SER A 366 2.21 13.60 29.16
CA SER A 366 2.68 14.60 28.19
C SER A 366 1.92 14.49 26.86
N LYS A 367 1.42 15.61 26.35
CA LYS A 367 0.80 15.66 25.01
C LYS A 367 1.90 15.54 23.93
N PRO A 368 1.73 14.68 22.91
CA PRO A 368 2.68 14.59 21.81
C PRO A 368 2.75 15.91 21.05
N ARG A 369 3.93 16.24 20.53
CA ARG A 369 4.11 17.41 19.66
C ARG A 369 3.76 16.98 18.24
N VAL A 370 2.64 17.49 17.75
CA VAL A 370 2.02 16.98 16.54
C VAL A 370 2.07 17.99 15.41
N GLY A 371 2.37 17.41 14.26
CA GLY A 371 2.41 17.95 12.94
C GLY A 371 1.17 17.58 12.12
N ILE A 372 0.45 18.47 11.41
CA ILE A 372 -0.65 18.03 10.51
C ILE A 372 -0.60 18.77 9.17
N THR A 373 -0.45 18.01 8.08
CA THR A 373 -0.70 18.51 6.72
C THR A 373 -2.10 18.14 6.28
N VAL A 374 -2.89 19.14 5.90
CA VAL A 374 -4.30 19.02 5.50
C VAL A 374 -4.45 19.37 4.03
N PHE A 375 -5.27 18.58 3.35
CA PHE A 375 -5.67 18.80 1.96
C PHE A 375 -7.12 19.29 1.91
N LEU A 376 -7.29 20.54 1.49
CA LEU A 376 -8.58 21.13 1.18
C LEU A 376 -8.84 20.79 -0.30
N GLY A 377 -9.69 19.80 -0.59
CA GLY A 377 -10.01 19.41 -1.97
C GLY A 377 -10.43 20.59 -2.86
N ASP A 378 -10.48 20.39 -4.18
CA ASP A 378 -10.92 21.42 -5.12
C ASP A 378 -12.41 21.74 -4.88
N GLU A 379 -12.82 23.01 -5.05
CA GLU A 379 -14.24 23.39 -5.00
C GLU A 379 -14.99 22.66 -6.14
N PRO A 380 -16.20 22.09 -5.89
CA PRO A 380 -16.96 21.46 -6.95
C PRO A 380 -17.26 22.51 -8.02
N VAL A 381 -16.84 22.25 -9.26
CA VAL A 381 -17.32 23.00 -10.42
C VAL A 381 -18.83 22.80 -10.45
N THR A 382 -19.58 23.82 -10.08
CA THR A 382 -21.00 23.88 -10.35
C THR A 382 -21.14 23.89 -11.87
N ASN A 383 -21.43 22.73 -12.47
CA ASN A 383 -21.78 22.65 -13.88
C ASN A 383 -23.07 23.45 -14.08
N GLY A 384 -22.90 24.74 -14.37
CA GLY A 384 -23.93 25.57 -14.97
C GLY A 384 -24.22 24.96 -16.33
N ILE A 385 -25.47 24.57 -16.52
CA ILE A 385 -26.02 24.14 -17.80
C ILE A 385 -25.79 25.28 -18.80
N GLY A 386 -24.81 25.09 -19.69
CA GLY A 386 -24.54 25.95 -20.83
C GLY A 386 -24.37 25.06 -22.05
N GLU A 387 -25.40 25.04 -22.89
CA GLU A 387 -25.41 24.36 -24.19
C GLU A 387 -24.32 24.99 -25.08
N GLY A 388 -23.40 24.18 -25.60
CA GLY A 388 -22.33 24.63 -26.49
C GLY A 388 -21.57 23.46 -27.11
N GLU A 389 -21.96 23.16 -28.35
CA GLU A 389 -21.38 22.28 -29.38
C GLU A 389 -19.99 21.64 -29.11
N ALA A 390 -19.99 20.29 -29.11
CA ALA A 390 -18.79 19.46 -29.09
C ALA A 390 -18.21 19.31 -30.51
N GLU A 391 -17.01 19.85 -30.73
CA GLU A 391 -16.13 19.41 -31.82
C GLU A 391 -15.19 18.31 -31.31
N ALA A 392 -15.09 17.24 -32.10
CA ALA A 392 -14.32 16.05 -31.82
C ALA A 392 -12.80 16.33 -31.79
N GLY A 393 -12.26 16.45 -30.58
CA GLY A 393 -10.85 16.23 -30.27
C GLY A 393 -10.74 15.07 -29.28
N ILE A 394 -9.73 14.22 -29.44
CA ILE A 394 -9.43 13.10 -28.54
C ILE A 394 -9.27 13.67 -27.12
N GLU A 395 -10.30 13.51 -26.30
CA GLU A 395 -10.32 13.99 -24.92
C GLU A 395 -9.36 13.16 -24.09
N ALA A 396 -8.39 13.85 -23.48
CA ALA A 396 -7.61 13.33 -22.37
C ALA A 396 -8.60 13.01 -21.24
N ASP A 397 -8.60 11.74 -20.89
CA ASP A 397 -9.69 11.07 -20.21
C ASP A 397 -9.43 11.27 -18.70
N ASN A 398 -10.18 12.19 -18.07
CA ASN A 398 -9.98 12.63 -16.68
C ASN A 398 -10.43 11.55 -15.67
N TRP A 399 -9.54 10.61 -15.36
CA TRP A 399 -9.85 9.37 -14.62
C TRP A 399 -9.92 9.46 -13.08
N ALA A 400 -9.68 10.64 -12.48
CA ALA A 400 -9.49 10.78 -11.04
C ALA A 400 -10.68 11.41 -10.27
N GLU A 401 -11.70 11.92 -10.96
CA GLU A 401 -12.68 12.81 -10.34
C GLU A 401 -13.87 12.09 -9.67
N ASP A 402 -14.28 10.91 -10.15
CA ASP A 402 -15.57 10.33 -9.73
C ASP A 402 -15.55 9.45 -8.46
N GLU A 403 -14.39 9.00 -7.97
CA GLU A 403 -14.33 8.09 -6.79
C GLU A 403 -13.51 8.62 -5.60
N ALA A 404 -12.78 9.73 -5.75
CA ALA A 404 -12.05 10.33 -4.64
C ALA A 404 -13.01 11.10 -3.72
N LYS A 405 -13.59 10.42 -2.73
CA LYS A 405 -14.33 11.10 -1.66
C LYS A 405 -13.39 12.02 -0.91
N ASP A 406 -13.65 13.32 -0.99
CA ASP A 406 -13.00 14.33 -0.16
C ASP A 406 -13.04 13.87 1.30
N CYS A 407 -11.86 13.75 1.92
CA CYS A 407 -11.75 13.38 3.32
C CYS A 407 -11.27 14.60 4.11
N TYR A 408 -12.21 15.26 4.79
CA TYR A 408 -11.93 16.29 5.79
C TYR A 408 -10.78 15.91 6.72
N THR A 409 -9.86 16.86 6.90
CA THR A 409 -8.81 16.80 7.90
C THR A 409 -8.81 18.11 8.70
N CYS A 410 -8.91 18.03 10.02
CA CYS A 410 -8.85 19.18 10.93
C CYS A 410 -7.40 19.72 11.02
N PRO A 411 -7.17 21.05 11.00
CA PRO A 411 -5.84 21.62 10.79
C PRO A 411 -4.98 21.67 12.05
N SER A 412 -3.67 21.56 11.85
CA SER A 412 -2.74 22.55 12.42
C SER A 412 -1.48 22.62 11.57
N TRP A 413 -1.14 23.86 11.15
CA TRP A 413 0.09 24.42 10.53
C TRP A 413 0.49 24.14 9.07
N ALA A 414 -0.20 23.28 8.29
CA ALA A 414 0.04 23.20 6.84
C ALA A 414 -1.24 22.86 6.04
N ASN A 415 -2.00 23.88 5.63
CA ASN A 415 -3.14 23.72 4.73
C ASN A 415 -2.66 23.84 3.27
N ALA A 416 -2.93 22.83 2.45
CA ALA A 416 -2.73 22.88 1.01
C ALA A 416 -4.08 22.67 0.30
N LYS A 417 -4.38 23.45 -0.75
CA LYS A 417 -5.54 23.22 -1.62
C LYS A 417 -5.15 22.19 -2.67
N TYR A 418 -5.42 20.92 -2.41
CA TYR A 418 -5.05 19.79 -3.26
C TYR A 418 -5.84 18.54 -2.83
N ASN A 419 -5.94 17.53 -3.69
CA ASN A 419 -6.47 16.22 -3.31
C ASN A 419 -5.34 15.34 -2.73
N SER A 420 -5.58 14.63 -1.63
CA SER A 420 -4.52 13.95 -0.88
C SER A 420 -3.68 12.91 -1.66
N GLY A 421 -4.23 12.33 -2.75
CA GLY A 421 -3.50 11.59 -3.81
C GLY A 421 -2.43 10.59 -3.37
N LEU A 422 -1.52 10.25 -4.29
CA LEU A 422 -0.29 9.51 -3.99
C LEU A 422 0.86 10.47 -3.69
N LEU A 423 0.78 11.11 -2.52
CA LEU A 423 1.63 12.24 -2.17
C LEU A 423 3.14 11.99 -2.35
N ALA A 424 3.61 10.80 -1.96
CA ALA A 424 5.02 10.41 -2.12
C ALA A 424 5.53 10.42 -3.57
N TRP A 425 4.65 10.32 -4.58
CA TRP A 425 5.04 10.37 -5.99
C TRP A 425 4.71 11.70 -6.66
N GLU A 426 3.69 12.42 -6.17
CA GLU A 426 3.18 13.62 -6.82
C GLU A 426 3.77 14.91 -6.24
N ARG A 427 3.88 14.99 -4.92
CA ARG A 427 4.30 16.18 -4.15
C ARG A 427 5.08 15.77 -2.88
N PRO A 428 6.17 15.00 -2.99
CA PRO A 428 6.93 14.53 -1.84
C PRO A 428 7.50 15.66 -0.97
N GLU A 429 7.71 16.84 -1.55
CA GLU A 429 8.14 18.05 -0.86
C GLU A 429 7.17 18.50 0.24
N LEU A 430 5.85 18.24 0.11
CA LEU A 430 4.88 18.57 1.16
C LEU A 430 5.09 17.71 2.41
N ILE A 431 5.48 16.44 2.24
CA ILE A 431 5.86 15.56 3.35
C ILE A 431 7.08 16.14 4.07
N ALA A 432 8.10 16.53 3.29
CA ALA A 432 9.36 17.07 3.81
C ALA A 432 9.17 18.42 4.51
N MET A 433 8.47 19.36 3.88
CA MET A 433 8.08 20.64 4.50
C MET A 433 7.35 20.42 5.82
N GLY A 434 6.45 19.44 5.81
CA GLY A 434 5.69 19.06 6.97
C GLY A 434 6.60 18.68 8.15
N ILE A 435 7.34 17.59 8.00
CA ILE A 435 8.19 17.10 9.09
C ILE A 435 9.30 18.10 9.50
N ARG A 436 9.79 18.94 8.57
CA ARG A 436 10.76 20.01 8.88
C ARG A 436 10.16 21.11 9.76
N GLY A 437 8.88 21.42 9.59
CA GLY A 437 8.14 22.34 10.46
C GLY A 437 8.05 21.80 11.90
N VAL A 438 7.73 20.51 12.04
CA VAL A 438 7.72 19.80 13.34
C VAL A 438 9.11 19.81 13.97
N ALA A 439 10.14 19.45 13.20
CA ALA A 439 11.54 19.44 13.67
C ALA A 439 11.97 20.82 14.18
N SER A 440 11.70 21.87 13.41
CA SER A 440 12.03 23.25 13.76
C SER A 440 11.33 23.72 15.04
N SER A 441 10.06 23.37 15.22
CA SER A 441 9.29 23.68 16.45
C SER A 441 9.86 22.96 17.68
N ILE A 442 10.28 21.71 17.53
CA ILE A 442 10.84 20.90 18.61
C ILE A 442 12.24 21.34 18.98
N LEU A 443 13.13 21.52 17.99
CA LEU A 443 14.52 21.89 18.20
C LEU A 443 14.69 23.26 18.87
N ARG A 444 13.72 24.17 18.75
CA ARG A 444 13.68 25.44 19.49
C ARG A 444 13.52 25.26 21.01
N ARG A 445 12.99 24.13 21.47
CA ARG A 445 12.60 23.89 22.88
C ARG A 445 13.25 22.65 23.48
N ASP A 446 13.73 21.72 22.66
CA ASP A 446 14.24 20.43 23.09
C ASP A 446 15.43 20.01 22.21
N SER A 447 16.61 20.00 22.81
CA SER A 447 17.86 19.67 22.13
C SER A 447 18.13 18.16 22.06
N ARG A 448 17.30 17.31 22.68
CA ARG A 448 17.51 15.85 22.70
C ARG A 448 17.53 15.22 21.31
N LEU A 449 16.83 15.81 20.34
CA LEU A 449 16.89 15.36 18.93
C LEU A 449 18.26 15.53 18.27
N ARG A 450 19.12 16.45 18.78
CA ARG A 450 20.47 16.65 18.27
C ARG A 450 21.48 15.65 18.84
N GLN A 451 21.12 14.97 19.92
CA GLN A 451 21.97 13.99 20.59
C GLN A 451 21.76 12.63 19.95
N SER A 452 22.18 12.47 18.69
CA SER A 452 22.24 11.16 18.06
C SER A 452 23.71 10.72 17.98
N PRO A 453 24.11 9.64 18.68
CA PRO A 453 25.36 8.96 18.39
C PRO A 453 25.44 8.56 16.92
N ALA A 454 26.66 8.28 16.45
CA ALA A 454 26.85 7.66 15.14
C ALA A 454 26.04 6.35 15.08
N PRO A 455 25.15 6.18 14.09
CA PRO A 455 24.32 4.98 13.98
C PRO A 455 25.16 3.73 13.75
N THR A 456 24.67 2.59 14.22
CA THR A 456 25.37 1.29 14.19
C THR A 456 25.58 0.74 12.76
N THR A 457 24.87 1.27 11.77
CA THR A 457 24.99 0.87 10.36
C THR A 457 26.03 1.73 9.63
N ALA A 458 26.88 1.11 8.82
CA ALA A 458 27.78 1.84 7.93
C ALA A 458 27.02 2.47 6.74
N PRO A 459 27.41 3.66 6.25
CA PRO A 459 26.97 4.16 4.95
C PRO A 459 27.32 3.15 3.84
N LEU A 460 26.54 3.12 2.76
CA LEU A 460 26.97 2.40 1.54
C LEU A 460 28.33 2.97 1.12
N GLU A 461 29.37 2.13 1.10
CA GLU A 461 30.59 2.48 0.39
C GLU A 461 30.19 2.73 -1.06
N GLN A 462 30.34 3.98 -1.53
CA GLN A 462 30.42 4.21 -2.97
C GLN A 462 31.53 3.29 -3.46
N ILE A 463 31.17 2.29 -4.26
CA ILE A 463 32.15 1.47 -4.97
C ILE A 463 32.89 2.44 -5.88
N VAL A 464 34.02 2.95 -5.39
CA VAL A 464 35.03 3.60 -6.22
C VAL A 464 35.38 2.55 -7.27
N PRO A 465 35.13 2.77 -8.56
CA PRO A 465 35.60 1.83 -9.56
C PRO A 465 37.11 1.75 -9.40
N ALA A 466 37.60 0.55 -9.10
CA ALA A 466 39.02 0.28 -9.07
C ALA A 466 39.66 0.86 -10.34
N SER A 467 40.73 1.64 -10.16
CA SER A 467 41.47 2.30 -11.23
C SER A 467 41.63 1.39 -12.45
N PRO A 468 41.46 1.90 -13.68
CA PRO A 468 41.49 1.06 -14.87
C PRO A 468 42.88 0.42 -15.03
N PRO A 469 42.96 -0.86 -15.42
CA PRO A 469 44.23 -1.50 -15.68
C PRO A 469 44.93 -0.82 -16.87
N THR A 470 46.16 -0.36 -16.63
CA THR A 470 47.11 0.06 -17.65
C THR A 470 47.42 -1.10 -18.60
N LYS A 471 46.68 -1.18 -19.72
CA LYS A 471 47.14 -1.65 -21.04
C LYS A 471 46.02 -1.49 -22.08
N PRO A 472 46.31 -0.98 -23.29
CA PRO A 472 45.28 -0.72 -24.30
C PRO A 472 44.83 -2.01 -24.99
N ALA A 473 43.51 -2.22 -25.05
CA ALA A 473 42.87 -3.22 -25.91
C ALA A 473 42.44 -2.56 -27.25
N PRO A 474 42.39 -3.32 -28.36
CA PRO A 474 42.40 -2.77 -29.71
C PRO A 474 41.06 -2.14 -30.13
N ALA A 475 41.15 -1.10 -30.95
CA ALA A 475 40.03 -0.34 -31.48
C ALA A 475 39.05 -1.21 -32.28
N LEU A 476 37.78 -1.23 -31.86
CA LEU A 476 36.68 -1.73 -32.66
C LEU A 476 36.23 -0.64 -33.64
N LEU A 477 36.35 -0.97 -34.92
CA LEU A 477 35.96 -0.16 -36.07
C LEU A 477 34.44 0.08 -36.09
N VAL A 478 34.06 1.35 -36.24
CA VAL A 478 32.71 1.81 -36.57
C VAL A 478 32.44 1.52 -38.05
N PRO A 479 31.33 0.87 -38.45
CA PRO A 479 30.90 0.89 -39.85
C PRO A 479 30.07 2.15 -40.16
N PRO A 480 30.20 2.71 -41.37
CA PRO A 480 29.64 4.02 -41.71
C PRO A 480 28.15 3.99 -42.06
N VAL A 481 27.52 5.15 -41.83
CA VAL A 481 26.19 5.55 -42.29
C VAL A 481 26.14 5.59 -43.83
N VAL A 482 25.09 5.05 -44.43
CA VAL A 482 24.76 5.27 -45.85
C VAL A 482 23.26 5.62 -45.97
N GLU A 483 23.00 6.80 -46.51
CA GLU A 483 21.68 7.30 -46.94
C GLU A 483 21.36 6.87 -48.39
N GLU A 484 20.09 6.48 -48.57
CA GLU A 484 19.19 6.46 -49.74
C GLU A 484 19.67 6.19 -51.19
N ARG A 485 19.00 5.21 -51.82
CA ARG A 485 18.25 5.43 -53.08
C ARG A 485 17.32 4.26 -53.51
N GLY A 486 16.05 4.61 -53.80
CA GLY A 486 15.31 4.11 -54.97
C GLY A 486 14.49 2.80 -54.85
N GLN A 487 13.16 2.92 -54.83
CA GLN A 487 12.21 1.84 -55.19
C GLN A 487 12.34 1.42 -56.67
N PRO A 488 11.84 0.23 -57.08
CA PRO A 488 10.46 0.20 -57.62
C PRO A 488 9.62 -1.04 -57.27
N HIS A 489 8.30 -0.85 -57.34
CA HIS A 489 7.23 -1.86 -57.27
C HIS A 489 7.44 -3.12 -58.12
N ARG A 490 6.99 -4.28 -57.60
CA ARG A 490 6.33 -5.34 -58.39
C ARG A 490 5.46 -6.28 -57.54
N GLN A 491 4.26 -6.54 -58.07
CA GLN A 491 3.23 -7.51 -57.66
C GLN A 491 3.67 -8.98 -57.79
N ILE A 492 2.75 -9.89 -57.38
CA ILE A 492 2.56 -11.31 -57.76
C ILE A 492 2.92 -12.24 -56.57
N SER A 493 2.19 -13.28 -56.15
CA SER A 493 0.82 -13.79 -56.37
C SER A 493 0.60 -14.99 -55.42
N ASP A 494 -0.65 -15.42 -55.33
CA ASP A 494 -1.12 -16.72 -54.80
C ASP A 494 -0.37 -17.96 -55.32
N GLU A 495 -0.42 -19.03 -54.50
CA GLU A 495 -0.44 -20.49 -54.76
C GLU A 495 0.39 -21.24 -53.69
N THR A 496 -0.01 -22.34 -53.03
CA THR A 496 -1.20 -23.22 -52.99
C THR A 496 -1.02 -24.13 -51.75
N ALA A 497 -2.06 -24.35 -50.92
CA ALA A 497 -2.80 -25.63 -50.70
C ALA A 497 -2.00 -26.80 -50.06
N VAL A 498 -2.51 -27.75 -49.27
CA VAL A 498 -3.74 -28.58 -49.22
C VAL A 498 -3.71 -29.25 -47.80
N GLY A 499 -4.78 -29.62 -47.10
CA GLY A 499 -6.18 -29.70 -47.48
C GLY A 499 -7.09 -30.15 -46.33
N SER A 500 -8.37 -30.02 -46.62
CA SER A 500 -9.52 -30.59 -45.91
C SER A 500 -10.41 -31.21 -46.98
N SER A 501 -11.12 -32.31 -46.67
CA SER A 501 -12.41 -32.77 -47.27
C SER A 501 -12.62 -34.28 -47.10
N PRO A 502 -13.82 -34.86 -47.33
CA PRO A 502 -15.20 -34.37 -47.09
C PRO A 502 -16.12 -35.50 -46.51
N SER A 503 -17.41 -35.31 -46.19
CA SER A 503 -18.58 -35.56 -47.08
C SER A 503 -19.86 -35.45 -46.21
N GLU A 504 -20.79 -34.53 -46.48
CA GLU A 504 -21.98 -34.59 -47.38
C GLU A 504 -23.28 -35.15 -46.78
N THR A 505 -24.33 -34.35 -46.96
CA THR A 505 -25.76 -34.48 -46.65
C THR A 505 -26.58 -35.07 -47.80
N VAL A 506 -27.64 -35.85 -47.53
CA VAL A 506 -28.89 -35.89 -48.36
C VAL A 506 -30.14 -36.17 -47.49
N ALA A 507 -31.25 -35.48 -47.86
CA ALA A 507 -32.65 -35.51 -47.37
C ALA A 507 -33.35 -36.89 -47.43
N GLY A 508 -34.53 -37.20 -46.85
CA GLY A 508 -35.56 -36.50 -46.06
C GLY A 508 -36.86 -37.36 -46.04
N LYS A 509 -37.69 -37.31 -44.98
CA LYS A 509 -39.18 -37.46 -44.96
C LYS A 509 -39.75 -37.57 -43.52
N THR A 510 -40.87 -36.88 -43.29
CA THR A 510 -41.74 -36.76 -42.09
C THR A 510 -42.57 -38.04 -41.80
N PRO A 511 -43.08 -38.26 -40.55
CA PRO A 511 -44.38 -37.72 -40.10
C PRO A 511 -44.48 -37.30 -38.59
N SER A 512 -45.57 -36.60 -38.24
CA SER A 512 -45.98 -36.02 -36.94
C SER A 512 -46.84 -36.99 -36.06
N PRO A 513 -47.47 -36.60 -34.92
CA PRO A 513 -46.91 -36.24 -33.60
C PRO A 513 -47.57 -36.92 -32.36
N GLY A 514 -46.91 -36.85 -31.18
CA GLY A 514 -47.48 -36.93 -29.80
C GLY A 514 -47.21 -38.22 -28.99
N PRO A 515 -47.30 -38.25 -27.62
CA PRO A 515 -47.75 -37.22 -26.68
C PRO A 515 -46.78 -36.87 -25.50
N LYS A 516 -47.22 -35.90 -24.68
CA LYS A 516 -46.59 -35.21 -23.53
C LYS A 516 -46.18 -36.12 -22.35
N ALA A 517 -45.14 -35.70 -21.61
CA ALA A 517 -44.82 -36.16 -20.25
C ALA A 517 -44.66 -34.97 -19.26
N PRO A 518 -44.92 -35.15 -17.95
CA PRO A 518 -45.24 -34.05 -17.02
C PRO A 518 -44.07 -33.60 -16.12
N SER A 519 -44.20 -32.38 -15.57
CA SER A 519 -43.31 -31.73 -14.58
C SER A 519 -43.34 -32.41 -13.20
N PRO A 520 -42.25 -32.33 -12.38
CA PRO A 520 -42.29 -32.74 -10.99
C PRO A 520 -42.62 -31.58 -10.03
N ALA A 521 -43.51 -31.88 -9.08
CA ALA A 521 -43.98 -31.00 -8.03
C ALA A 521 -43.17 -31.11 -6.72
N HIS A 522 -43.30 -30.06 -5.92
CA HIS A 522 -42.75 -29.80 -4.58
C HIS A 522 -42.83 -30.97 -3.57
N LEU A 523 -41.80 -31.09 -2.73
CA LEU A 523 -41.81 -31.87 -1.49
C LEU A 523 -41.46 -30.98 -0.29
N ALA A 524 -42.36 -30.97 0.70
CA ALA A 524 -42.20 -30.42 2.05
C ALA A 524 -42.07 -31.60 3.07
N PRO A 525 -41.58 -31.36 4.30
CA PRO A 525 -40.90 -32.37 5.12
C PRO A 525 -41.82 -33.07 6.15
N PRO A 526 -41.41 -34.21 6.75
CA PRO A 526 -42.13 -34.78 7.89
C PRO A 526 -41.46 -34.49 9.24
N ALA A 527 -42.30 -34.31 10.25
CA ALA A 527 -41.95 -34.23 11.67
C ALA A 527 -42.29 -35.56 12.39
N ASP A 528 -41.29 -36.05 13.12
CA ASP A 528 -41.31 -36.52 14.52
C ASP A 528 -42.28 -37.62 15.01
N LYS A 529 -41.72 -38.70 15.59
CA LYS A 529 -42.18 -39.34 16.85
C LYS A 529 -41.23 -40.45 17.37
N ARG A 530 -40.53 -40.10 18.46
CA ARG A 530 -40.08 -40.85 19.66
C ARG A 530 -40.32 -42.37 19.78
N THR A 531 -39.30 -43.08 20.30
CA THR A 531 -39.32 -43.81 21.60
C THR A 531 -37.91 -44.20 22.07
N HIS A 532 -37.62 -43.98 23.36
CA HIS A 532 -36.40 -44.36 24.11
C HIS A 532 -36.33 -45.86 24.46
N PRO A 533 -35.17 -46.35 24.94
CA PRO A 533 -35.01 -46.56 26.39
C PRO A 533 -33.67 -46.05 26.98
N ARG A 534 -33.57 -46.18 28.31
CA ARG A 534 -32.75 -45.48 29.31
C ARG A 534 -31.84 -46.47 30.05
N ARG A 535 -30.76 -45.93 30.67
CA ARG A 535 -29.82 -46.45 31.71
C ARG A 535 -28.39 -46.64 31.17
N GLU A 536 -27.31 -46.28 31.86
CA GLU A 536 -27.09 -45.88 33.27
C GLU A 536 -25.77 -45.11 33.39
N ALA A 537 -25.61 -44.38 34.49
CA ALA A 537 -24.46 -43.55 34.83
C ALA A 537 -23.38 -44.34 35.61
N SER A 538 -22.12 -43.89 35.53
CA SER A 538 -21.21 -43.92 36.68
C SER A 538 -20.09 -42.89 36.50
N ASP A 539 -19.88 -42.13 37.57
CA ASP A 539 -18.78 -41.20 37.83
C ASP A 539 -17.39 -41.85 37.76
N ASP A 540 -16.38 -40.98 37.61
CA ASP A 540 -15.28 -40.74 38.56
C ASP A 540 -13.82 -40.78 38.04
N THR A 541 -13.11 -39.72 38.47
CA THR A 541 -11.68 -39.59 38.80
C THR A 541 -10.58 -39.49 37.73
N ALA A 542 -9.99 -38.29 37.70
CA ALA A 542 -8.56 -37.97 37.89
C ALA A 542 -7.49 -38.94 37.37
N VAL A 543 -6.62 -38.43 36.48
CA VAL A 543 -5.18 -38.10 36.70
C VAL A 543 -4.74 -37.17 35.57
#